data_AF-N6SUS1-F1
#
_entry.id   AF-N6SUS1-F1
#
_cell.length_a   1.000
_cell.length_b   1.000
_cell.length_c   1.000
_cell.angle_alpha   90.00
_cell.angle_beta   90.00
_cell.angle_gamma   90.00
#
_symmetry.space_group_name_H-M   'P 1'
#
loop_
_entity.id
_entity.type
_entity.pdbx_description
1 polymer ?
#
loop_
_entity_poly.entity_id
_entity_poly.type
_entity_poly.pdbx_seq_one_letter_code
_entity_poly.pdbx_strand_id
1 'polypeptide(L)'
;MSSTLDIVPSNPTDTNLFMMGQVDNVMMNMFMNPGIMGMNNYIVPPMMTPNPNLMPPGDETYTVGINSVKEIVHFKSCTLFPPSPHAPPPTTRDRPPGCKTVFVGGLPEKITEEIIQEIFERCGEITTLRLSKKNFCHVRFVFEASVDSAIYLSGYRIRIGSNVDPGYNGRLHVDYAQARDDQYEWECRQRQLERERRHRERMEEERMKRPSPPPVTHYSDHEASNISDKLKHDESFTKALQVVITWLDRGDCNKKNANSFYSMIQSTNSHVRRLLTEKSHYEDELKKAKDLLKGRMQGILLQFSHIERLFEAAHHKKVWDHFTKAQRKNIEGWKKQSLEIKNFQLEDLQEKQKDDDEMDVSDGDEPPRKRSRDISNEERNNLKDENDSLKCQVEAYKNEVEVIKIDNKKILEEKELQTKILQQALQGMQQQLMESKRKFSIADQRVKMMESRYKNDKASKVTEIINLDDDDVDQADNASVQCQSESSNASALSSAEAKLIGIISVFLNVHPFGAGLDYITSYVNKSIHNLRPSDIETLMVKYPTVFKQDLIGIGANMERRWILTVFGKTQSIRKNNARSRGDSE
;
A
#
# COMPACT_ATOMS: atom_id res chain seq x y z
N MET A 1 25.13 5.47 -60.75
CA MET A 1 24.61 4.12 -61.07
C MET A 1 25.24 3.20 -60.05
N SER A 2 24.52 2.70 -59.04
CA SER A 2 23.37 1.75 -59.03
C SER A 2 23.87 0.31 -58.82
N SER A 3 23.00 -0.60 -58.36
CA SER A 3 23.29 -1.87 -57.65
C SER A 3 23.94 -1.62 -56.27
N THR A 4 23.37 -1.98 -55.11
CA THR A 4 22.25 -2.88 -54.74
C THR A 4 22.56 -4.37 -54.95
N LEU A 5 22.49 -5.13 -53.85
CA LEU A 5 22.50 -6.60 -53.83
C LEU A 5 21.52 -7.06 -52.75
N ASP A 6 20.49 -7.80 -53.16
CA ASP A 6 19.46 -8.35 -52.29
C ASP A 6 19.87 -9.69 -51.69
N ILE A 7 19.38 -10.00 -50.49
CA ILE A 7 19.30 -11.37 -49.96
C ILE A 7 17.89 -11.58 -49.38
N VAL A 8 17.25 -12.66 -49.82
CA VAL A 8 15.90 -13.12 -49.43
C VAL A 8 15.98 -14.65 -49.18
N PRO A 9 15.01 -15.30 -48.50
CA PRO A 9 15.32 -15.90 -47.20
C PRO A 9 15.14 -17.43 -47.17
N SER A 10 15.39 -18.04 -46.01
CA SER A 10 15.02 -19.44 -45.74
C SER A 10 14.20 -19.57 -44.46
N ASN A 11 13.09 -20.30 -44.58
CA ASN A 11 12.25 -20.75 -43.48
C ASN A 11 12.52 -22.26 -43.26
N PRO A 12 12.30 -22.79 -42.05
CA PRO A 12 11.59 -24.07 -41.99
C PRO A 12 10.50 -24.12 -40.90
N THR A 13 9.64 -25.13 -41.00
CA THR A 13 8.39 -25.31 -40.25
C THR A 13 8.50 -26.24 -39.04
N ASP A 14 7.47 -26.26 -38.20
CA ASP A 14 7.35 -27.00 -36.94
C ASP A 14 7.52 -28.52 -37.03
N THR A 15 7.90 -29.12 -35.88
CA THR A 15 7.16 -30.29 -35.34
C THR A 15 7.33 -30.38 -33.83
N ASN A 16 6.27 -30.80 -33.12
CA ASN A 16 6.21 -30.79 -31.65
C ASN A 16 6.77 -32.06 -31.01
N LEU A 17 7.41 -31.93 -29.84
CA LEU A 17 7.46 -32.99 -28.82
C LEU A 17 7.43 -32.38 -27.41
N PHE A 18 6.77 -33.06 -26.47
CA PHE A 18 6.43 -32.52 -25.14
C PHE A 18 7.60 -32.55 -24.13
N MET A 19 7.74 -31.48 -23.35
CA MET A 19 8.19 -31.58 -21.96
C MET A 19 7.57 -30.45 -21.12
N MET A 20 6.97 -30.78 -19.96
CA MET A 20 6.56 -29.80 -18.96
C MET A 20 7.76 -29.42 -18.09
N GLY A 21 8.08 -28.13 -18.04
CA GLY A 21 9.05 -27.54 -17.10
C GLY A 21 8.35 -26.68 -16.05
N GLN A 22 8.98 -26.52 -14.88
CA GLN A 22 8.46 -25.72 -13.78
C GLN A 22 8.40 -24.22 -14.11
N VAL A 23 7.46 -23.51 -13.48
CA VAL A 23 7.40 -22.04 -13.49
C VAL A 23 7.66 -21.55 -12.07
N ASP A 24 8.86 -21.03 -11.82
CA ASP A 24 9.20 -20.38 -10.56
C ASP A 24 8.52 -19.00 -10.47
N ASN A 25 7.88 -18.72 -9.33
CA ASN A 25 7.28 -17.42 -9.06
C ASN A 25 8.26 -16.55 -8.26
N VAL A 26 8.81 -15.52 -8.90
CA VAL A 26 9.74 -14.57 -8.28
C VAL A 26 8.98 -13.62 -7.36
N MET A 27 9.28 -13.66 -6.05
CA MET A 27 8.79 -12.67 -5.09
C MET A 27 9.47 -11.31 -5.33
N MET A 28 8.67 -10.26 -5.49
CA MET A 28 9.16 -8.88 -5.55
C MET A 28 9.19 -8.25 -4.15
N ASN A 29 10.38 -7.89 -3.67
CA ASN A 29 10.57 -7.10 -2.46
C ASN A 29 10.48 -5.60 -2.79
N MET A 30 9.68 -4.83 -2.04
CA MET A 30 9.81 -3.38 -2.00
C MET A 30 10.53 -2.92 -0.73
N PHE A 31 11.50 -2.03 -0.90
CA PHE A 31 12.22 -1.36 0.17
C PHE A 31 11.41 -0.20 0.75
N MET A 32 11.66 0.11 2.03
CA MET A 32 11.31 1.38 2.69
C MET A 32 12.52 1.82 3.52
N ASN A 33 12.98 3.06 3.31
CA ASN A 33 14.18 3.60 3.97
C ASN A 33 13.79 4.68 5.00
N PRO A 34 14.28 4.66 6.26
CA PRO A 34 13.80 5.55 7.33
C PRO A 34 14.75 6.69 7.74
N GLY A 35 14.15 7.79 8.19
CA GLY A 35 14.75 8.98 8.84
C GLY A 35 13.69 10.10 8.86
N ILE A 36 13.66 11.12 9.74
CA ILE A 36 14.52 11.64 10.85
C ILE A 36 13.50 12.24 11.88
N MET A 37 13.69 12.40 13.21
CA MET A 37 14.82 12.43 14.17
C MET A 37 14.53 11.43 15.33
N GLY A 38 14.98 11.53 16.61
CA GLY A 38 15.85 12.46 17.35
C GLY A 38 16.08 11.98 18.80
N MET A 39 17.14 12.46 19.48
CA MET A 39 17.61 11.92 20.77
C MET A 39 16.84 12.47 21.98
N ASN A 40 16.68 11.67 23.05
CA ASN A 40 17.39 11.98 24.31
C ASN A 40 17.35 10.92 25.43
N ASN A 41 18.43 10.96 26.21
CA ASN A 41 18.66 10.51 27.60
C ASN A 41 18.54 9.02 28.01
N TYR A 42 19.59 8.52 28.68
CA TYR A 42 19.63 7.23 29.37
C TYR A 42 19.09 7.34 30.80
N ILE A 43 18.13 6.49 31.19
CA ILE A 43 17.95 6.04 32.58
C ILE A 43 17.60 4.55 32.55
N VAL A 44 18.30 3.73 33.35
CA VAL A 44 18.00 2.30 33.57
C VAL A 44 17.54 2.07 35.01
N PRO A 45 16.22 1.90 35.26
CA PRO A 45 15.67 1.31 36.48
C PRO A 45 15.39 -0.21 36.29
N PRO A 46 15.16 -0.96 37.38
CA PRO A 46 15.67 -2.34 37.46
C PRO A 46 14.72 -3.45 36.95
N MET A 47 15.32 -4.63 36.77
CA MET A 47 14.62 -5.90 36.58
C MET A 47 13.61 -6.14 37.72
N MET A 48 12.34 -6.38 37.39
CA MET A 48 11.35 -6.93 38.31
C MET A 48 10.77 -8.24 37.76
N THR A 49 10.50 -9.17 38.66
CA THR A 49 10.08 -10.55 38.34
C THR A 49 8.68 -10.60 37.72
N PRO A 50 8.42 -11.52 36.76
CA PRO A 50 7.07 -11.75 36.23
C PRO A 50 6.10 -12.18 37.34
N ASN A 51 4.98 -11.45 37.47
CA ASN A 51 3.89 -11.77 38.37
C ASN A 51 3.02 -12.90 37.74
N PRO A 52 2.78 -14.05 38.40
CA PRO A 52 2.24 -15.26 37.76
C PRO A 52 0.71 -15.23 37.51
N ASN A 53 0.14 -14.07 37.17
CA ASN A 53 -1.30 -13.89 36.91
C ASN A 53 -1.53 -13.10 35.61
N LEU A 54 -1.27 -13.75 34.48
CA LEU A 54 -1.74 -13.34 33.14
C LEU A 54 -1.88 -14.59 32.27
N MET A 55 -3.05 -15.23 32.38
CA MET A 55 -3.47 -16.30 31.48
C MET A 55 -3.59 -15.72 30.06
N PRO A 56 -3.15 -16.42 29.00
CA PRO A 56 -3.47 -15.99 27.63
C PRO A 56 -5.00 -15.91 27.47
N PRO A 57 -5.51 -15.01 26.60
CA PRO A 57 -6.95 -14.95 26.35
C PRO A 57 -7.43 -16.33 25.89
N GLY A 58 -8.48 -16.82 26.54
CA GLY A 58 -9.04 -18.13 26.22
C GLY A 58 -9.51 -18.18 24.78
N ASP A 59 -9.37 -19.34 24.16
CA ASP A 59 -9.97 -19.61 22.86
C ASP A 59 -11.50 -19.62 23.07
N GLU A 60 -12.16 -18.49 22.76
CA GLU A 60 -13.59 -18.32 22.94
C GLU A 60 -14.32 -19.28 22.00
N THR A 61 -14.62 -20.46 22.52
CA THR A 61 -15.33 -21.50 21.78
C THR A 61 -16.73 -20.99 21.45
N TYR A 62 -16.88 -20.53 20.22
CA TYR A 62 -18.15 -20.20 19.58
C TYR A 62 -19.03 -21.45 19.61
N THR A 63 -19.79 -21.61 20.69
CA THR A 63 -20.85 -22.59 20.84
C THR A 63 -22.02 -22.14 19.98
N VAL A 64 -21.85 -22.25 18.66
CA VAL A 64 -22.87 -21.94 17.67
C VAL A 64 -24.05 -22.86 17.95
N GLY A 65 -25.10 -22.30 18.56
CA GLY A 65 -26.34 -22.99 18.90
C GLY A 65 -27.16 -23.32 17.65
N ILE A 66 -26.60 -24.13 16.75
CA ILE A 66 -27.32 -24.69 15.61
C ILE A 66 -28.30 -25.72 16.18
N ASN A 67 -29.58 -25.35 16.23
CA ASN A 67 -30.71 -26.28 16.37
C ASN A 67 -30.80 -27.17 15.12
N SER A 68 -29.80 -28.04 15.01
CA SER A 68 -29.63 -29.01 13.94
C SER A 68 -30.52 -30.20 14.24
N VAL A 69 -31.58 -30.35 13.44
CA VAL A 69 -32.41 -31.55 13.46
C VAL A 69 -31.52 -32.70 13.01
N LYS A 70 -31.04 -33.52 13.96
CA LYS A 70 -30.24 -34.69 13.67
C LYS A 70 -31.07 -35.64 12.81
N GLU A 71 -30.60 -35.94 11.60
CA GLU A 71 -31.31 -36.80 10.63
C GLU A 71 -31.08 -38.29 10.91
N ILE A 72 -31.85 -39.19 10.28
CA ILE A 72 -31.63 -40.64 10.40
C ILE A 72 -30.52 -41.07 9.43
N VAL A 73 -29.36 -41.44 9.98
CA VAL A 73 -28.18 -41.80 9.18
C VAL A 73 -28.16 -43.30 8.90
N HIS A 74 -28.41 -43.67 7.65
CA HIS A 74 -28.46 -45.06 7.19
C HIS A 74 -27.08 -45.52 6.69
N PHE A 75 -26.63 -46.70 7.14
CA PHE A 75 -25.42 -47.40 6.72
C PHE A 75 -25.80 -48.76 6.12
N LYS A 76 -24.86 -49.47 5.49
CA LYS A 76 -25.10 -50.83 4.96
C LYS A 76 -25.38 -51.82 6.10
N SER A 77 -24.66 -51.67 7.21
CA SER A 77 -24.66 -52.63 8.32
C SER A 77 -25.55 -52.22 9.50
N CYS A 78 -25.90 -50.92 9.60
CA CYS A 78 -26.65 -50.38 10.74
C CYS A 78 -27.47 -49.12 10.36
N THR A 79 -28.26 -48.60 11.29
CA THR A 79 -28.91 -47.29 11.16
C THR A 79 -28.80 -46.53 12.48
N LEU A 80 -28.44 -45.25 12.39
CA LEU A 80 -28.35 -44.33 13.52
C LEU A 80 -29.60 -43.44 13.55
N PHE A 81 -30.45 -43.62 14.55
CA PHE A 81 -31.61 -42.78 14.80
C PHE A 81 -31.24 -41.63 15.74
N PRO A 82 -31.72 -40.40 15.50
CA PRO A 82 -31.39 -39.25 16.33
C PRO A 82 -31.95 -39.37 17.75
N PRO A 83 -31.36 -38.67 18.74
CA PRO A 83 -32.00 -38.45 20.03
C PRO A 83 -33.29 -37.63 19.88
N SER A 84 -34.21 -37.76 20.83
CA SER A 84 -35.39 -36.88 20.89
C SER A 84 -34.96 -35.40 21.01
N PRO A 85 -35.61 -34.45 20.31
CA PRO A 85 -35.31 -33.01 20.44
C PRO A 85 -35.42 -32.43 21.86
N HIS A 86 -36.10 -33.14 22.77
CA HIS A 86 -36.27 -32.76 24.18
C HIS A 86 -35.30 -33.50 25.13
N ALA A 87 -34.37 -34.30 24.62
CA ALA A 87 -33.35 -34.94 25.44
C ALA A 87 -32.25 -33.92 25.82
N PRO A 88 -31.68 -33.98 27.04
CA PRO A 88 -30.55 -33.13 27.40
C PRO A 88 -29.34 -33.42 26.48
N PRO A 89 -28.52 -32.40 26.16
CA PRO A 89 -27.34 -32.59 25.33
C PRO A 89 -26.38 -33.63 25.96
N PRO A 90 -25.69 -34.45 25.15
CA PRO A 90 -24.74 -35.42 25.67
C PRO A 90 -23.61 -34.70 26.40
N THR A 91 -23.29 -35.17 27.60
CA THR A 91 -22.16 -34.67 28.40
C THR A 91 -20.85 -35.01 27.71
N THR A 92 -20.18 -34.02 27.13
CA THR A 92 -18.81 -34.12 26.60
C THR A 92 -17.82 -33.50 27.58
N ARG A 93 -16.59 -33.98 27.57
CA ARG A 93 -15.45 -33.40 28.31
C ARG A 93 -14.85 -32.21 27.56
N ASP A 94 -13.99 -31.46 28.24
CA ASP A 94 -13.16 -30.43 27.60
C ASP A 94 -12.20 -31.08 26.58
N ARG A 95 -12.08 -30.48 25.39
CA ARG A 95 -11.24 -30.98 24.29
C ARG A 95 -9.74 -30.92 24.66
N PRO A 96 -9.01 -32.05 24.69
CA PRO A 96 -7.57 -32.04 24.93
C PRO A 96 -6.81 -31.33 23.78
N PRO A 97 -5.69 -30.63 24.06
CA PRO A 97 -4.88 -30.00 23.02
C PRO A 97 -4.38 -31.01 21.98
N GLY A 98 -4.66 -30.74 20.69
CA GLY A 98 -4.30 -31.63 19.58
C GLY A 98 -5.06 -32.95 19.51
N CYS A 99 -6.17 -33.09 20.23
CA CYS A 99 -7.01 -34.29 20.23
C CYS A 99 -7.42 -34.71 18.81
N LYS A 100 -6.98 -35.91 18.39
CA LYS A 100 -7.38 -36.64 17.18
C LYS A 100 -8.16 -37.92 17.49
N THR A 101 -8.16 -38.35 18.74
CA THR A 101 -8.79 -39.58 19.21
C THR A 101 -10.12 -39.31 19.89
N VAL A 102 -11.18 -40.00 19.47
CA VAL A 102 -12.46 -40.04 20.18
C VAL A 102 -12.60 -41.32 21.00
N PHE A 103 -13.25 -41.19 22.16
CA PHE A 103 -13.82 -42.30 22.91
C PHE A 103 -15.24 -42.55 22.40
N VAL A 104 -15.59 -43.82 22.17
CA VAL A 104 -16.91 -44.23 21.69
C VAL A 104 -17.46 -45.29 22.64
N GLY A 105 -18.46 -44.93 23.45
CA GLY A 105 -19.14 -45.81 24.39
C GLY A 105 -20.59 -46.11 24.01
N GLY A 106 -21.23 -47.00 24.76
CA GLY A 106 -22.65 -47.36 24.58
C GLY A 106 -22.93 -48.22 23.34
N LEU A 107 -21.90 -48.92 22.86
CA LEU A 107 -21.96 -49.81 21.70
C LEU A 107 -22.80 -51.07 22.00
N PRO A 108 -23.53 -51.63 21.01
CA PRO A 108 -24.18 -52.94 21.15
C PRO A 108 -23.17 -54.06 21.41
N GLU A 109 -23.59 -55.08 22.16
CA GLU A 109 -22.76 -56.26 22.48
C GLU A 109 -22.31 -57.04 21.24
N LYS A 110 -23.11 -57.01 20.17
CA LYS A 110 -22.85 -57.70 18.90
C LYS A 110 -22.31 -56.77 17.80
N ILE A 111 -21.68 -55.64 18.15
CA ILE A 111 -21.01 -54.80 17.14
C ILE A 111 -19.66 -55.41 16.73
N THR A 112 -19.29 -55.22 15.46
CA THR A 112 -17.99 -55.61 14.92
C THR A 112 -17.15 -54.37 14.56
N GLU A 113 -15.85 -54.56 14.34
CA GLU A 113 -14.92 -53.47 14.03
C GLU A 113 -15.27 -52.77 12.71
N GLU A 114 -15.71 -53.53 11.71
CA GLU A 114 -16.10 -53.04 10.39
C GLU A 114 -17.31 -52.11 10.45
N ILE A 115 -18.26 -52.36 11.36
CA ILE A 115 -19.44 -51.50 11.56
C ILE A 115 -19.02 -50.15 12.17
N ILE A 116 -18.06 -50.17 13.10
CA ILE A 116 -17.52 -48.95 13.71
C ILE A 116 -16.70 -48.15 12.69
N GLN A 117 -15.91 -48.84 11.85
CA GLN A 117 -15.20 -48.23 10.74
C GLN A 117 -16.19 -47.59 9.75
N GLU A 118 -17.24 -48.31 9.31
CA GLU A 118 -18.27 -47.78 8.39
C GLU A 118 -18.95 -46.51 8.96
N ILE A 119 -19.13 -46.43 10.27
CA ILE A 119 -19.69 -45.25 10.97
C ILE A 119 -18.72 -44.06 10.94
N PHE A 120 -17.48 -44.25 11.40
CA PHE A 120 -16.56 -43.14 11.65
C PHE A 120 -15.71 -42.74 10.43
N GLU A 121 -15.57 -43.60 9.42
CA GLU A 121 -14.94 -43.25 8.14
C GLU A 121 -15.67 -42.11 7.43
N ARG A 122 -17.01 -42.01 7.59
CA ARG A 122 -17.79 -40.85 7.12
C ARG A 122 -17.55 -39.55 7.91
N CYS A 123 -16.88 -39.61 9.06
CA CYS A 123 -16.43 -38.43 9.82
C CYS A 123 -15.00 -38.00 9.44
N GLY A 124 -14.19 -38.92 8.91
CA GLY A 124 -12.86 -38.67 8.39
C GLY A 124 -11.96 -39.91 8.38
N GLU A 125 -10.77 -39.76 7.81
CA GLU A 125 -9.78 -40.82 7.65
C GLU A 125 -9.28 -41.35 9.01
N ILE A 126 -9.50 -42.64 9.27
CA ILE A 126 -9.13 -43.32 10.52
C ILE A 126 -7.69 -43.84 10.42
N THR A 127 -6.83 -43.41 11.35
CA THR A 127 -5.45 -43.90 11.48
C THR A 127 -5.37 -45.19 12.30
N THR A 128 -6.13 -45.30 13.39
CA THR A 128 -6.24 -46.53 14.19
C THR A 128 -7.59 -46.65 14.86
N LEU A 129 -8.14 -47.86 14.89
CA LEU A 129 -9.32 -48.25 15.66
C LEU A 129 -8.87 -49.22 16.77
N ARG A 130 -9.42 -49.09 17.98
CA ARG A 130 -9.13 -49.98 19.13
C ARG A 130 -10.41 -50.33 19.89
N LEU A 131 -11.05 -51.43 19.50
CA LEU A 131 -12.24 -51.97 20.16
C LEU A 131 -11.88 -52.67 21.50
N SER A 132 -12.71 -52.51 22.52
CA SER A 132 -12.50 -53.03 23.87
C SER A 132 -13.61 -54.01 24.29
N LYS A 133 -13.25 -55.04 25.06
CA LYS A 133 -14.15 -56.07 25.64
C LYS A 133 -15.17 -55.54 26.67
N LYS A 134 -15.35 -54.21 26.76
CA LYS A 134 -16.29 -53.50 27.64
C LYS A 134 -17.23 -52.57 26.84
N ASN A 135 -17.55 -52.95 25.61
CA ASN A 135 -18.46 -52.24 24.69
C ASN A 135 -18.13 -50.76 24.50
N PHE A 136 -16.83 -50.46 24.41
CA PHE A 136 -16.30 -49.16 24.04
C PHE A 136 -15.16 -49.30 23.01
N CYS A 137 -14.91 -48.24 22.25
CA CYS A 137 -13.86 -48.16 21.25
C CYS A 137 -13.09 -46.84 21.40
N HIS A 138 -11.83 -46.82 20.98
CA HIS A 138 -11.10 -45.58 20.68
C HIS A 138 -10.85 -45.50 19.18
N VAL A 139 -11.22 -44.39 18.54
CA VAL A 139 -10.99 -44.15 17.11
C VAL A 139 -10.08 -42.94 16.96
N ARG A 140 -8.92 -43.09 16.33
CA ARG A 140 -7.97 -42.02 16.05
C ARG A 140 -8.05 -41.63 14.59
N PHE A 141 -8.25 -40.35 14.30
CA PHE A 141 -8.26 -39.80 12.95
C PHE A 141 -6.90 -39.22 12.54
N VAL A 142 -6.69 -39.03 11.24
CA VAL A 142 -5.53 -38.30 10.70
C VAL A 142 -5.59 -36.82 11.07
N PHE A 143 -6.79 -36.23 10.99
CA PHE A 143 -7.04 -34.80 11.14
C PHE A 143 -7.82 -34.47 12.41
N GLU A 144 -7.46 -33.35 13.07
CA GLU A 144 -8.11 -32.89 14.29
C GLU A 144 -9.60 -32.50 14.06
N ALA A 145 -9.95 -32.01 12.86
CA ALA A 145 -11.34 -31.64 12.51
C ALA A 145 -12.30 -32.85 12.41
N SER A 146 -11.80 -34.06 12.14
CA SER A 146 -12.63 -35.27 12.07
C SER A 146 -13.21 -35.69 13.42
N VAL A 147 -12.56 -35.25 14.52
CA VAL A 147 -13.06 -35.40 15.89
C VAL A 147 -14.37 -34.65 16.07
N ASP A 148 -14.48 -33.43 15.56
CA ASP A 148 -15.68 -32.60 15.71
C ASP A 148 -16.90 -33.21 15.00
N SER A 149 -16.68 -33.73 13.77
CA SER A 149 -17.66 -34.54 13.03
C SER A 149 -18.08 -35.80 13.79
N ALA A 150 -17.14 -36.48 14.46
CA ALA A 150 -17.43 -37.68 15.25
C ALA A 150 -18.20 -37.36 16.55
N ILE A 151 -17.86 -36.27 17.25
CA ILE A 151 -18.57 -35.78 18.44
C ILE A 151 -20.03 -35.45 18.12
N TYR A 152 -20.33 -34.97 16.91
CA TYR A 152 -21.72 -34.75 16.46
C TYR A 152 -22.57 -36.04 16.44
N LEU A 153 -21.96 -37.22 16.29
CA LEU A 153 -22.66 -38.52 16.39
C LEU A 153 -22.96 -38.95 17.85
N SER A 154 -22.55 -38.17 18.85
CA SER A 154 -22.90 -38.44 20.25
C SER A 154 -24.41 -38.26 20.50
N GLY A 155 -25.00 -39.24 21.19
CA GLY A 155 -26.41 -39.30 21.57
C GLY A 155 -27.32 -40.09 20.60
N TYR A 156 -26.84 -40.51 19.44
CA TYR A 156 -27.61 -41.32 18.48
C TYR A 156 -27.92 -42.72 19.02
N ARG A 157 -29.04 -43.31 18.59
CA ARG A 157 -29.41 -44.70 18.86
C ARG A 157 -29.02 -45.57 17.67
N ILE A 158 -28.11 -46.52 17.88
CA ILE A 158 -27.66 -47.47 16.86
C ILE A 158 -28.54 -48.72 16.87
N ARG A 159 -28.96 -49.18 15.68
CA ARG A 159 -29.55 -50.50 15.43
C ARG A 159 -28.72 -51.24 14.38
N ILE A 160 -28.30 -52.46 14.68
CA ILE A 160 -27.56 -53.34 13.75
C ILE A 160 -28.56 -54.26 13.03
N GLY A 161 -28.61 -54.18 11.70
CA GLY A 161 -29.59 -54.90 10.88
C GLY A 161 -31.05 -54.61 11.25
N SER A 162 -31.92 -55.60 11.05
CA SER A 162 -33.38 -55.51 11.33
C SER A 162 -33.80 -56.15 12.66
N ASN A 163 -32.83 -56.56 13.52
CA ASN A 163 -33.15 -57.26 14.76
C ASN A 163 -33.60 -56.30 15.88
N VAL A 164 -34.64 -56.71 16.61
CA VAL A 164 -35.24 -55.93 17.70
C VAL A 164 -34.61 -56.26 19.06
N ASP A 165 -33.91 -57.40 19.15
CA ASP A 165 -33.15 -57.87 20.31
C ASP A 165 -32.27 -56.78 20.97
N PRO A 166 -32.20 -56.71 22.32
CA PRO A 166 -31.38 -55.74 23.03
C PRO A 166 -29.89 -55.75 22.64
N GLY A 167 -29.31 -56.92 22.34
CA GLY A 167 -27.89 -57.06 21.98
C GLY A 167 -27.47 -56.44 20.63
N TYR A 168 -28.43 -56.05 19.78
CA TYR A 168 -28.19 -55.37 18.49
C TYR A 168 -28.52 -53.86 18.53
N ASN A 169 -29.01 -53.36 19.66
CA ASN A 169 -29.47 -51.98 19.83
C ASN A 169 -28.64 -51.27 20.92
N GLY A 170 -28.22 -50.02 20.66
CA GLY A 170 -27.36 -49.26 21.58
C GLY A 170 -27.61 -47.76 21.55
N ARG A 171 -26.92 -47.01 22.42
CA ARG A 171 -26.91 -45.54 22.41
C ARG A 171 -25.46 -45.07 22.28
N LEU A 172 -25.10 -44.70 21.07
CA LEU A 172 -23.78 -44.19 20.72
C LEU A 172 -23.48 -42.93 21.54
N HIS A 173 -22.40 -42.98 22.31
CA HIS A 173 -21.86 -41.83 23.03
C HIS A 173 -20.44 -41.61 22.55
N VAL A 174 -20.21 -40.48 21.89
CA VAL A 174 -18.88 -40.04 21.45
C VAL A 174 -18.42 -38.91 22.36
N ASP A 175 -17.18 -38.96 22.81
CA ASP A 175 -16.53 -37.98 23.68
C ASP A 175 -15.04 -37.86 23.35
N TYR A 176 -14.37 -36.81 23.81
CA TYR A 176 -12.95 -36.60 23.54
C TYR A 176 -12.07 -37.57 24.34
N ALA A 177 -11.13 -38.26 23.67
CA ALA A 177 -10.18 -39.14 24.34
C ALA A 177 -8.83 -38.44 24.57
N GLN A 178 -8.32 -38.52 25.80
CA GLN A 178 -6.99 -38.04 26.14
C GLN A 178 -5.93 -39.08 25.73
N ALA A 179 -5.59 -39.12 24.45
CA ALA A 179 -4.53 -39.99 23.93
C ALA A 179 -3.14 -39.38 24.15
N ARG A 180 -2.21 -40.19 24.69
CA ARG A 180 -0.82 -39.78 24.93
C ARG A 180 -0.09 -39.38 23.64
N ASP A 181 -0.38 -40.09 22.56
CA ASP A 181 0.28 -39.89 21.25
C ASP A 181 -0.14 -38.55 20.63
N ASP A 182 -1.42 -38.16 20.78
CA ASP A 182 -1.97 -36.87 20.33
C ASP A 182 -1.35 -35.70 21.11
N GLN A 183 -1.27 -35.82 22.44
CA GLN A 183 -0.60 -34.81 23.27
C GLN A 183 0.89 -34.67 22.87
N TYR A 184 1.59 -35.79 22.65
CA TYR A 184 3.00 -35.76 22.25
C TYR A 184 3.21 -35.12 20.88
N GLU A 185 2.36 -35.40 19.88
CA GLU A 185 2.35 -34.71 18.59
C GLU A 185 2.12 -33.21 18.75
N TRP A 186 1.15 -32.81 19.57
CA TRP A 186 0.85 -31.39 19.84
C TRP A 186 2.04 -30.66 20.47
N GLU A 187 2.63 -31.21 21.54
CA GLU A 187 3.81 -30.60 22.19
C GLU A 187 5.01 -30.53 21.23
N CYS A 188 5.19 -31.52 20.35
CA CYS A 188 6.23 -31.47 19.32
C CYS A 188 5.98 -30.35 18.32
N ARG A 189 4.73 -30.16 17.87
CA ARG A 189 4.32 -29.05 16.98
C ARG A 189 4.55 -27.69 17.63
N GLN A 190 4.18 -27.52 18.92
CA GLN A 190 4.46 -26.28 19.66
C GLN A 190 5.97 -26.01 19.77
N ARG A 191 6.76 -27.03 20.13
CA ARG A 191 8.23 -26.92 20.19
C ARG A 191 8.86 -26.66 18.80
N GLN A 192 8.19 -26.96 17.69
CA GLN A 192 8.64 -26.60 16.34
C GLN A 192 8.37 -25.13 16.03
N LEU A 193 7.12 -24.66 16.22
CA LEU A 193 6.73 -23.26 16.03
C LEU A 193 7.57 -22.30 16.90
N GLU A 194 7.86 -22.67 18.14
CA GLU A 194 8.71 -21.92 19.07
C GLU A 194 10.17 -21.79 18.59
N ARG A 195 10.69 -22.76 17.82
CA ARG A 195 12.03 -22.65 17.20
C ARG A 195 11.97 -21.81 15.94
N GLU A 196 10.93 -21.95 15.14
CA GLU A 196 10.76 -21.20 13.89
C GLU A 196 10.57 -19.70 14.17
N ARG A 197 9.76 -19.32 15.17
CA ARG A 197 9.60 -17.92 15.57
C ARG A 197 10.94 -17.30 15.97
N ARG A 198 11.73 -17.97 16.82
CA ARG A 198 13.10 -17.53 17.19
C ARG A 198 14.14 -17.63 16.07
N HIS A 199 13.83 -18.30 14.96
CA HIS A 199 14.63 -18.20 13.73
C HIS A 199 14.23 -16.96 12.94
N ARG A 200 12.92 -16.70 12.81
CA ARG A 200 12.36 -15.55 12.08
C ARG A 200 12.74 -14.23 12.74
N GLU A 201 12.56 -14.12 14.06
CA GLU A 201 12.96 -12.98 14.90
C GLU A 201 14.45 -12.63 14.69
N ARG A 202 15.35 -13.62 14.69
CA ARG A 202 16.79 -13.40 14.47
C ARG A 202 17.13 -12.98 13.04
N MET A 203 16.49 -13.57 12.02
CA MET A 203 16.68 -13.15 10.61
C MET A 203 16.18 -11.72 10.39
N GLU A 204 15.08 -11.32 11.03
CA GLU A 204 14.57 -9.95 10.98
C GLU A 204 15.48 -8.98 11.73
N GLU A 205 16.00 -9.35 12.90
CA GLU A 205 16.99 -8.55 13.65
C GLU A 205 18.31 -8.38 12.87
N GLU A 206 18.80 -9.44 12.23
CA GLU A 206 19.98 -9.39 11.36
C GLU A 206 19.74 -8.53 10.11
N ARG A 207 18.54 -8.54 9.53
CA ARG A 207 18.16 -7.65 8.41
C ARG A 207 18.03 -6.18 8.82
N MET A 208 17.72 -5.90 10.09
CA MET A 208 17.56 -4.54 10.62
C MET A 208 18.86 -3.95 11.20
N LYS A 209 19.91 -4.76 11.40
CA LYS A 209 21.25 -4.26 11.69
C LYS A 209 21.81 -3.56 10.45
N ARG A 210 22.39 -2.37 10.64
CA ARG A 210 23.12 -1.68 9.57
C ARG A 210 24.25 -2.60 9.08
N PRO A 211 24.45 -2.76 7.75
CA PRO A 211 25.61 -3.46 7.25
C PRO A 211 26.88 -2.86 7.84
N SER A 212 27.78 -3.71 8.33
CA SER A 212 29.11 -3.28 8.76
C SER A 212 29.77 -2.47 7.63
N PRO A 213 30.42 -1.32 7.91
CA PRO A 213 31.15 -0.60 6.89
C PRO A 213 32.10 -1.54 6.14
N PRO A 214 32.17 -1.48 4.79
CA PRO A 214 33.02 -2.37 4.02
C PRO A 214 34.45 -2.38 4.56
N PRO A 215 35.14 -3.54 4.65
CA PRO A 215 36.52 -3.60 5.13
C PRO A 215 37.42 -2.68 4.32
N VAL A 216 37.75 -1.52 4.90
CA VAL A 216 38.61 -0.51 4.26
C VAL A 216 39.98 -1.14 4.04
N THR A 217 40.36 -1.25 2.76
CA THR A 217 41.65 -1.80 2.34
C THR A 217 42.79 -1.15 3.13
N HIS A 218 43.69 -1.97 3.65
CA HIS A 218 44.87 -1.48 4.34
C HIS A 218 45.91 -1.01 3.31
N TYR A 219 46.75 -0.04 3.68
CA TYR A 219 47.86 0.35 2.82
C TYR A 219 48.79 -0.86 2.57
N SER A 220 49.09 -1.10 1.30
CA SER A 220 50.18 -1.96 0.84
C SER A 220 50.70 -1.37 -0.46
N ASP A 221 51.97 -1.61 -0.80
CA ASP A 221 52.55 -0.98 -2.00
C ASP A 221 51.91 -1.48 -3.32
N HIS A 222 51.33 -2.69 -3.32
CA HIS A 222 50.51 -3.19 -4.42
C HIS A 222 49.19 -2.40 -4.57
N GLU A 223 48.45 -2.25 -3.47
CA GLU A 223 47.21 -1.45 -3.48
C GLU A 223 47.49 0.03 -3.75
N ALA A 224 48.61 0.57 -3.29
CA ALA A 224 49.01 1.95 -3.59
C ALA A 224 49.24 2.17 -5.09
N SER A 225 49.85 1.21 -5.80
CA SER A 225 49.95 1.26 -7.27
C SER A 225 48.56 1.18 -7.93
N ASN A 226 47.76 0.20 -7.51
CA ASN A 226 46.40 -0.05 -8.00
C ASN A 226 45.49 1.20 -7.87
N ILE A 227 45.57 1.89 -6.72
CA ILE A 227 44.85 3.14 -6.43
C ILE A 227 45.44 4.33 -7.19
N SER A 228 46.77 4.42 -7.34
CA SER A 228 47.43 5.45 -8.15
C SER A 228 47.05 5.39 -9.64
N ASP A 229 46.81 4.20 -10.19
CA ASP A 229 46.28 4.03 -11.55
C ASP A 229 44.79 4.39 -11.63
N LYS A 230 43.97 3.96 -10.67
CA LYS A 230 42.54 4.36 -10.58
C LYS A 230 42.32 5.87 -10.37
N LEU A 231 43.31 6.57 -9.83
CA LEU A 231 43.38 8.04 -9.71
C LEU A 231 43.77 8.77 -11.01
N LYS A 232 43.77 8.08 -12.15
CA LYS A 232 43.95 8.65 -13.50
C LYS A 232 42.68 8.55 -14.36
N HIS A 233 41.62 7.90 -13.85
CA HIS A 233 40.42 7.56 -14.59
C HIS A 233 39.16 8.02 -13.85
N ASP A 234 38.35 8.85 -14.50
CA ASP A 234 37.22 9.55 -13.88
C ASP A 234 36.17 8.61 -13.24
N GLU A 235 35.84 7.49 -13.89
CA GLU A 235 34.85 6.52 -13.40
C GLU A 235 35.25 5.87 -12.06
N SER A 236 36.56 5.74 -11.81
CA SER A 236 37.13 5.18 -10.58
C SER A 236 37.62 6.25 -9.60
N PHE A 237 37.81 7.49 -10.05
CA PHE A 237 38.46 8.56 -9.31
C PHE A 237 37.90 8.76 -7.90
N THR A 238 36.59 8.97 -7.75
CA THR A 238 35.95 9.21 -6.44
C THR A 238 36.13 8.03 -5.47
N LYS A 239 36.10 6.79 -5.97
CA LYS A 239 36.30 5.57 -5.16
C LYS A 239 37.76 5.42 -4.74
N ALA A 240 38.69 5.73 -5.63
CA ALA A 240 40.12 5.67 -5.36
C ALA A 240 40.57 6.79 -4.39
N LEU A 241 40.04 8.00 -4.58
CA LEU A 241 40.27 9.15 -3.71
C LEU A 241 39.77 8.89 -2.28
N GLN A 242 38.59 8.27 -2.12
CA GLN A 242 38.08 7.88 -0.80
C GLN A 242 39.02 6.89 -0.08
N VAL A 243 39.67 5.97 -0.80
CA VAL A 243 40.68 5.06 -0.21
C VAL A 243 41.92 5.83 0.23
N VAL A 244 42.45 6.76 -0.60
CA VAL A 244 43.61 7.58 -0.23
C VAL A 244 43.32 8.50 0.97
N ILE A 245 42.14 9.13 1.02
CA ILE A 245 41.68 9.89 2.19
C ILE A 245 41.70 9.00 3.44
N THR A 246 41.09 7.81 3.36
CA THR A 246 41.00 6.93 4.53
C THR A 246 42.36 6.39 4.99
N TRP A 247 43.34 6.21 4.08
CA TRP A 247 44.74 5.90 4.44
C TRP A 247 45.46 7.09 5.11
N LEU A 248 45.20 8.31 4.66
CA LEU A 248 45.76 9.52 5.26
C LEU A 248 45.18 9.75 6.67
N ASP A 249 43.85 9.64 6.83
CA ASP A 249 43.15 9.75 8.13
C ASP A 249 43.62 8.69 9.15
N ARG A 250 44.01 7.51 8.68
CA ARG A 250 44.57 6.42 9.50
C ARG A 250 46.03 6.64 9.90
N GLY A 251 46.75 7.56 9.26
CA GLY A 251 48.20 7.71 9.43
C GLY A 251 49.02 6.59 8.76
N ASP A 252 48.47 5.90 7.75
CA ASP A 252 49.24 4.90 6.96
C ASP A 252 50.41 5.56 6.19
N CYS A 253 50.31 6.87 5.92
CA CYS A 253 51.36 7.70 5.35
C CYS A 253 52.48 8.01 6.37
N ASN A 254 53.70 7.60 6.06
CA ASN A 254 54.89 7.72 6.89
C ASN A 254 56.14 8.03 6.04
N LYS A 255 57.28 8.28 6.69
CA LYS A 255 58.53 8.70 6.00
C LYS A 255 59.07 7.73 4.94
N LYS A 256 58.61 6.47 4.89
CA LYS A 256 59.02 5.49 3.86
C LYS A 256 58.15 5.52 2.60
N ASN A 257 56.83 5.75 2.74
CA ASN A 257 55.86 5.72 1.65
C ASN A 257 55.31 7.11 1.27
N ALA A 258 55.77 8.19 1.92
CA ALA A 258 55.35 9.57 1.65
C ALA A 258 55.45 9.97 0.17
N ASN A 259 56.45 9.47 -0.57
CA ASN A 259 56.58 9.72 -2.03
C ASN A 259 55.45 9.07 -2.84
N SER A 260 54.93 7.92 -2.42
CA SER A 260 53.79 7.25 -3.03
C SER A 260 52.50 8.04 -2.80
N PHE A 261 52.27 8.49 -1.56
CA PHE A 261 51.15 9.38 -1.24
C PHE A 261 51.23 10.72 -1.97
N TYR A 262 52.42 11.33 -2.04
CA TYR A 262 52.63 12.56 -2.79
C TYR A 262 52.32 12.38 -4.28
N SER A 263 52.73 11.25 -4.88
CA SER A 263 52.38 10.91 -6.27
C SER A 263 50.87 10.77 -6.48
N MET A 264 50.15 10.14 -5.55
CA MET A 264 48.67 10.04 -5.60
C MET A 264 47.99 11.42 -5.45
N ILE A 265 48.52 12.30 -4.60
CA ILE A 265 48.05 13.69 -4.46
C ILE A 265 48.37 14.51 -5.72
N GLN A 266 49.49 14.27 -6.40
CA GLN A 266 49.79 14.88 -7.70
C GLN A 266 48.81 14.43 -8.80
N SER A 267 48.47 13.14 -8.88
CA SER A 267 47.40 12.65 -9.78
C SER A 267 46.06 13.36 -9.48
N THR A 268 45.71 13.48 -8.20
CA THR A 268 44.50 14.19 -7.75
C THR A 268 44.49 15.66 -8.20
N ASN A 269 45.63 16.36 -8.14
CA ASN A 269 45.78 17.74 -8.64
C ASN A 269 45.66 17.82 -10.19
N SER A 270 46.02 16.75 -10.91
CA SER A 270 45.78 16.68 -12.36
C SER A 270 44.29 16.71 -12.70
N HIS A 271 43.44 16.05 -11.90
CA HIS A 271 41.98 16.12 -12.06
C HIS A 271 41.43 17.53 -11.76
N VAL A 272 41.99 18.27 -10.79
CA VAL A 272 41.61 19.67 -10.53
C VAL A 272 41.83 20.54 -11.79
N ARG A 273 42.97 20.37 -12.47
CA ARG A 273 43.24 21.09 -13.73
C ARG A 273 42.27 20.70 -14.85
N ARG A 274 41.94 19.40 -14.97
CA ARG A 274 40.95 18.92 -15.95
C ARG A 274 39.57 19.56 -15.71
N LEU A 275 39.12 19.57 -14.46
CA LEU A 275 37.84 20.15 -14.04
C LEU A 275 37.78 21.67 -14.27
N LEU A 276 38.88 22.41 -14.09
CA LEU A 276 38.94 23.84 -14.43
C LEU A 276 38.83 24.09 -15.94
N THR A 277 39.45 23.26 -16.77
CA THR A 277 39.29 23.32 -18.24
C THR A 277 37.87 22.98 -18.67
N GLU A 278 37.24 21.98 -18.06
CA GLU A 278 35.83 21.63 -18.32
C GLU A 278 34.87 22.74 -17.86
N LYS A 279 35.08 23.32 -16.68
CA LYS A 279 34.34 24.51 -16.22
C LYS A 279 34.42 25.63 -17.27
N SER A 280 35.64 25.99 -17.67
CA SER A 280 35.88 27.01 -18.69
C SER A 280 35.19 26.68 -20.02
N HIS A 281 35.18 25.40 -20.43
CA HIS A 281 34.48 24.97 -21.64
C HIS A 281 32.96 25.17 -21.54
N TYR A 282 32.33 24.78 -20.42
CA TYR A 282 30.89 24.98 -20.19
C TYR A 282 30.51 26.46 -20.05
N GLU A 283 31.37 27.30 -19.47
CA GLU A 283 31.19 28.76 -19.45
C GLU A 283 31.22 29.34 -20.87
N ASP A 284 32.13 28.84 -21.72
CA ASP A 284 32.26 29.21 -23.13
C ASP A 284 31.05 28.75 -23.97
N GLU A 285 30.49 27.57 -23.69
CA GLU A 285 29.24 27.08 -24.32
C GLU A 285 28.02 27.89 -23.86
N LEU A 286 27.89 28.18 -22.56
CA LEU A 286 26.83 29.01 -22.01
C LEU A 286 26.83 30.42 -22.62
N LYS A 287 28.02 31.02 -22.79
CA LYS A 287 28.18 32.33 -23.44
C LYS A 287 27.69 32.30 -24.90
N LYS A 288 28.11 31.30 -25.68
CA LYS A 288 27.65 31.10 -27.07
C LYS A 288 26.14 30.88 -27.16
N ALA A 289 25.54 30.18 -26.19
CA ALA A 289 24.09 29.97 -26.12
C ALA A 289 23.33 31.28 -25.79
N LYS A 290 23.84 32.10 -24.87
CA LYS A 290 23.32 33.44 -24.55
C LYS A 290 23.39 34.38 -25.76
N ASP A 291 24.54 34.46 -26.43
CA ASP A 291 24.73 35.29 -27.62
C ASP A 291 23.78 34.87 -28.76
N LEU A 292 23.60 33.56 -28.98
CA LEU A 292 22.65 33.03 -29.96
C LEU A 292 21.19 33.38 -29.61
N LEU A 293 20.81 33.32 -28.33
CA LEU A 293 19.48 33.72 -27.88
C LEU A 293 19.26 35.24 -28.08
N LYS A 294 20.25 36.07 -27.70
CA LYS A 294 20.23 37.53 -27.87
C LYS A 294 20.05 37.93 -29.33
N GLY A 295 20.82 37.31 -30.23
CA GLY A 295 20.70 37.53 -31.68
C GLY A 295 19.34 37.08 -32.26
N ARG A 296 18.80 35.93 -31.80
CA ARG A 296 17.45 35.49 -32.20
C ARG A 296 16.36 36.46 -31.73
N MET A 297 16.43 36.93 -30.49
CA MET A 297 15.44 37.87 -29.94
C MET A 297 15.52 39.25 -30.61
N GLN A 298 16.71 39.74 -30.92
CA GLN A 298 16.88 40.96 -31.72
C GLN A 298 16.23 40.83 -33.12
N GLY A 299 16.29 39.65 -33.73
CA GLY A 299 15.56 39.34 -34.97
C GLY A 299 14.03 39.39 -34.81
N ILE A 300 13.49 38.93 -33.68
CA ILE A 300 12.05 39.01 -33.35
C ILE A 300 11.62 40.48 -33.14
N LEU A 301 12.39 41.26 -32.38
CA LEU A 301 12.13 42.70 -32.18
C LEU A 301 12.17 43.49 -33.51
N LEU A 302 13.07 43.13 -34.43
CA LEU A 302 13.11 43.72 -35.77
C LEU A 302 11.84 43.41 -36.58
N GLN A 303 11.31 42.17 -36.50
CA GLN A 303 10.03 41.83 -37.13
C GLN A 303 8.87 42.63 -36.51
N PHE A 304 8.82 42.81 -35.19
CA PHE A 304 7.81 43.67 -34.55
C PHE A 304 7.92 45.13 -35.00
N SER A 305 9.13 45.68 -35.16
CA SER A 305 9.34 47.02 -35.75
C SER A 305 8.84 47.11 -37.20
N HIS A 306 8.92 46.03 -37.97
CA HIS A 306 8.39 45.98 -39.34
C HIS A 306 6.86 45.96 -39.36
N ILE A 307 6.23 45.25 -38.42
CA ILE A 307 4.77 45.19 -38.23
C ILE A 307 4.22 46.54 -37.74
N GLU A 308 4.92 47.21 -36.83
CA GLU A 308 4.60 48.56 -36.35
C GLU A 308 4.56 49.58 -37.51
N ARG A 309 5.61 49.61 -38.35
CA ARG A 309 5.66 50.46 -39.55
C ARG A 309 4.56 50.15 -40.56
N LEU A 310 4.12 48.89 -40.68
CA LEU A 310 2.97 48.51 -41.50
C LEU A 310 1.67 49.12 -40.95
N PHE A 311 1.46 49.07 -39.63
CA PHE A 311 0.28 49.66 -39.00
C PHE A 311 0.30 51.20 -39.03
N GLU A 312 1.46 51.84 -38.95
CA GLU A 312 1.59 53.29 -39.19
C GLU A 312 1.20 53.67 -40.62
N ALA A 313 1.72 52.96 -41.62
CA ALA A 313 1.36 53.17 -43.02
C ALA A 313 -0.14 52.92 -43.30
N ALA A 314 -0.76 51.94 -42.63
CA ALA A 314 -2.20 51.69 -42.70
C ALA A 314 -3.04 52.85 -42.10
N HIS A 315 -2.53 53.53 -41.07
CA HIS A 315 -3.15 54.72 -40.46
C HIS A 315 -2.98 56.01 -41.29
N HIS A 316 -2.15 56.03 -42.34
CA HIS A 316 -2.06 57.19 -43.23
C HIS A 316 -3.43 57.49 -43.83
N LYS A 317 -3.95 58.72 -43.68
CA LYS A 317 -5.32 59.10 -44.08
C LYS A 317 -5.72 58.64 -45.49
N LYS A 318 -4.81 58.74 -46.46
CA LYS A 318 -4.99 58.29 -47.86
C LYS A 318 -5.32 56.79 -47.98
N VAL A 319 -4.85 55.95 -47.06
CA VAL A 319 -5.14 54.50 -47.00
C VAL A 319 -6.30 54.25 -46.03
N TRP A 320 -6.20 54.81 -44.81
CA TRP A 320 -7.15 54.65 -43.72
C TRP A 320 -8.61 54.90 -44.12
N ASP A 321 -8.86 55.93 -44.93
CA ASP A 321 -10.22 56.28 -45.32
C ASP A 321 -10.89 55.29 -46.28
N HIS A 322 -10.14 54.37 -46.89
CA HIS A 322 -10.68 53.26 -47.69
C HIS A 322 -11.13 52.05 -46.84
N PHE A 323 -10.66 51.92 -45.60
CA PHE A 323 -11.07 50.80 -44.73
C PHE A 323 -12.46 51.01 -44.14
N THR A 324 -13.24 49.94 -44.00
CA THR A 324 -14.52 49.96 -43.28
C THR A 324 -14.32 50.22 -41.78
N LYS A 325 -15.35 50.71 -41.10
CA LYS A 325 -15.33 50.97 -39.64
C LYS A 325 -14.95 49.73 -38.81
N ALA A 326 -15.33 48.54 -39.26
CA ALA A 326 -14.94 47.27 -38.63
C ALA A 326 -13.46 46.94 -38.84
N GLN A 327 -12.95 47.06 -40.08
CA GLN A 327 -11.53 46.85 -40.38
C GLN A 327 -10.62 47.82 -39.61
N ARG A 328 -10.97 49.11 -39.54
CA ARG A 328 -10.25 50.11 -38.75
C ARG A 328 -10.13 49.69 -37.28
N LYS A 329 -11.23 49.25 -36.66
CA LYS A 329 -11.23 48.76 -35.26
C LYS A 329 -10.30 47.55 -35.07
N ASN A 330 -10.26 46.63 -36.02
CA ASN A 330 -9.39 45.47 -35.96
C ASN A 330 -7.91 45.85 -36.13
N ILE A 331 -7.59 46.74 -37.07
CA ILE A 331 -6.23 47.25 -37.29
C ILE A 331 -5.71 47.99 -36.05
N GLU A 332 -6.51 48.86 -35.45
CA GLU A 332 -6.19 49.56 -34.20
C GLU A 332 -5.90 48.57 -33.05
N GLY A 333 -6.73 47.52 -32.93
CA GLY A 333 -6.56 46.46 -31.94
C GLY A 333 -5.27 45.64 -32.14
N TRP A 334 -5.00 45.20 -33.37
CA TRP A 334 -3.78 44.47 -33.71
C TRP A 334 -2.52 45.33 -33.54
N LYS A 335 -2.58 46.63 -33.88
CA LYS A 335 -1.50 47.59 -33.64
C LYS A 335 -1.18 47.69 -32.15
N LYS A 336 -2.21 47.87 -31.32
CA LYS A 336 -2.04 47.93 -29.86
C LYS A 336 -1.44 46.62 -29.31
N GLN A 337 -2.02 45.48 -29.65
CA GLN A 337 -1.54 44.16 -29.21
C GLN A 337 -0.08 43.91 -29.63
N SER A 338 0.28 44.27 -30.88
CA SER A 338 1.64 44.12 -31.39
C SER A 338 2.65 45.01 -30.66
N LEU A 339 2.24 46.21 -30.22
CA LEU A 339 3.09 47.12 -29.44
C LEU A 339 3.27 46.63 -27.99
N GLU A 340 2.20 46.14 -27.36
CA GLU A 340 2.26 45.54 -26.02
C GLU A 340 3.20 44.33 -25.98
N ILE A 341 3.11 43.42 -26.96
CA ILE A 341 4.03 42.27 -27.07
C ILE A 341 5.47 42.71 -27.33
N LYS A 342 5.68 43.66 -28.26
CA LYS A 342 7.03 44.21 -28.56
C LYS A 342 7.69 44.81 -27.32
N ASN A 343 6.95 45.57 -26.52
CA ASN A 343 7.48 46.20 -25.31
C ASN A 343 7.82 45.16 -24.24
N PHE A 344 6.95 44.18 -24.01
CA PHE A 344 7.23 43.08 -23.06
C PHE A 344 8.49 42.29 -23.46
N GLN A 345 8.70 41.98 -24.75
CA GLN A 345 9.91 41.31 -25.23
C GLN A 345 11.18 42.18 -25.17
N LEU A 346 11.04 43.50 -25.03
CA LEU A 346 12.16 44.43 -24.82
C LEU A 346 12.53 44.52 -23.33
N GLU A 347 11.52 44.56 -22.46
CA GLU A 347 11.65 44.58 -21.00
C GLU A 347 12.27 43.26 -20.47
N ASP A 348 11.76 42.11 -20.93
CA ASP A 348 12.30 40.76 -20.66
C ASP A 348 13.77 40.59 -21.07
N LEU A 349 14.23 41.31 -22.12
CA LEU A 349 15.64 41.35 -22.52
C LEU A 349 16.49 42.27 -21.64
N GLN A 350 15.93 43.39 -21.17
CA GLN A 350 16.64 44.35 -20.33
C GLN A 350 16.84 43.82 -18.91
N GLU A 351 15.83 43.15 -18.35
CA GLU A 351 15.93 42.45 -17.06
C GLU A 351 17.03 41.38 -17.11
N LYS A 352 16.98 40.47 -18.09
CA LYS A 352 17.96 39.38 -18.25
C LYS A 352 19.38 39.85 -18.58
N GLN A 353 19.53 41.01 -19.23
CA GLN A 353 20.87 41.59 -19.40
C GLN A 353 21.38 42.23 -18.11
N LYS A 354 20.52 42.85 -17.31
CA LYS A 354 20.93 43.43 -16.01
C LYS A 354 21.36 42.35 -15.01
N ASP A 355 20.66 41.20 -14.99
CA ASP A 355 21.05 40.03 -14.20
C ASP A 355 22.43 39.47 -14.60
N ASP A 356 22.82 39.60 -15.88
CA ASP A 356 24.15 39.24 -16.37
C ASP A 356 25.21 40.30 -16.04
N ASP A 357 24.90 41.58 -16.25
CA ASP A 357 25.82 42.70 -16.02
C ASP A 357 26.14 42.90 -14.51
N GLU A 358 25.26 42.50 -13.58
CA GLU A 358 25.54 42.51 -12.13
C GLU A 358 26.49 41.38 -11.67
N MET A 359 26.71 40.35 -12.49
CA MET A 359 27.56 39.18 -12.14
C MET A 359 29.03 39.33 -12.57
N ASP A 360 29.36 40.27 -13.47
CA ASP A 360 30.68 40.37 -14.13
C ASP A 360 31.64 41.39 -13.46
N VAL A 361 31.25 41.97 -12.31
CA VAL A 361 31.89 43.20 -11.74
C VAL A 361 32.93 42.93 -10.63
N SER A 362 33.42 41.69 -10.47
CA SER A 362 34.10 41.25 -9.24
C SER A 362 35.53 40.67 -9.38
N ASP A 363 36.24 40.91 -10.49
CA ASP A 363 37.64 40.46 -10.66
C ASP A 363 38.52 41.52 -11.35
N GLY A 364 38.92 42.55 -10.58
CA GLY A 364 39.59 43.76 -11.10
C GLY A 364 40.62 44.35 -10.14
N ASP A 365 41.76 43.66 -10.00
CA ASP A 365 42.87 44.06 -9.11
C ASP A 365 43.79 45.11 -9.77
N GLU A 366 43.91 46.31 -9.17
CA GLU A 366 44.91 47.33 -9.58
C GLU A 366 45.72 47.84 -8.35
N PRO A 367 47.05 47.99 -8.44
CA PRO A 367 47.90 48.16 -7.24
C PRO A 367 47.95 49.62 -6.73
N PRO A 368 47.76 49.86 -5.42
CA PRO A 368 47.57 51.21 -4.88
C PRO A 368 48.87 52.02 -4.71
N ARG A 369 48.83 53.30 -5.09
CA ARG A 369 49.85 54.30 -4.72
C ARG A 369 49.37 55.21 -3.58
N LYS A 370 50.11 55.19 -2.45
CA LYS A 370 50.07 56.10 -1.27
C LYS A 370 49.47 57.51 -1.57
N ARG A 371 48.59 58.12 -0.75
CA ARG A 371 48.61 58.28 0.73
C ARG A 371 47.42 59.17 1.22
N SER A 372 47.18 59.19 2.55
CA SER A 372 46.55 60.29 3.32
C SER A 372 45.02 60.46 3.29
N ARG A 373 44.29 59.75 4.17
CA ARG A 373 43.20 60.27 5.04
C ARG A 373 42.68 59.13 5.92
N ASP A 374 43.23 59.02 7.12
CA ASP A 374 43.26 57.76 7.86
C ASP A 374 42.28 57.79 9.05
N ILE A 375 41.03 58.22 8.78
CA ILE A 375 39.86 58.09 9.67
C ILE A 375 38.64 57.70 8.81
N SER A 376 38.26 58.54 7.84
CA SER A 376 37.11 58.29 6.95
C SER A 376 37.30 57.11 5.98
N ASN A 377 38.53 56.62 5.81
CA ASN A 377 38.76 55.38 5.05
C ASN A 377 38.55 54.12 5.90
N GLU A 378 38.66 54.20 7.23
CA GLU A 378 38.57 53.02 8.10
C GLU A 378 37.12 52.59 8.27
N GLU A 379 36.20 53.53 8.53
CA GLU A 379 34.75 53.28 8.43
C GLU A 379 34.35 52.80 7.02
N ARG A 380 34.92 53.39 5.96
CA ARG A 380 34.57 53.02 4.58
C ARG A 380 35.10 51.65 4.17
N ASN A 381 36.20 51.18 4.75
CA ASN A 381 36.69 49.82 4.59
C ASN A 381 35.85 48.84 5.41
N ASN A 382 35.58 49.14 6.69
CA ASN A 382 34.72 48.29 7.53
C ASN A 382 33.32 48.09 6.90
N LEU A 383 32.70 49.15 6.38
CA LEU A 383 31.43 49.08 5.65
C LEU A 383 31.54 48.32 4.31
N LYS A 384 32.72 48.25 3.69
CA LYS A 384 32.95 47.44 2.49
C LYS A 384 33.09 45.96 2.87
N ASP A 385 33.87 45.65 3.90
CA ASP A 385 34.10 44.30 4.39
C ASP A 385 32.78 43.70 4.94
N GLU A 386 31.94 44.51 5.60
CA GLU A 386 30.57 44.14 5.99
C GLU A 386 29.66 43.90 4.76
N ASN A 387 29.75 44.75 3.72
CA ASN A 387 28.97 44.57 2.49
C ASN A 387 29.38 43.29 1.73
N ASP A 388 30.68 43.04 1.59
CA ASP A 388 31.21 41.86 0.92
C ASP A 388 30.95 40.58 1.76
N SER A 389 30.94 40.68 3.10
CA SER A 389 30.47 39.61 4.00
C SER A 389 28.96 39.31 3.82
N LEU A 390 28.12 40.35 3.75
CA LEU A 390 26.68 40.21 3.51
C LEU A 390 26.39 39.62 2.12
N LYS A 391 27.16 39.97 1.08
CA LYS A 391 27.08 39.31 -0.24
C LYS A 391 27.39 37.82 -0.15
N CYS A 392 28.48 37.43 0.53
CA CYS A 392 28.79 36.02 0.74
C CYS A 392 27.66 35.28 1.49
N GLN A 393 27.02 35.93 2.46
CA GLN A 393 25.88 35.35 3.17
C GLN A 393 24.61 35.25 2.30
N VAL A 394 24.34 36.24 1.44
CA VAL A 394 23.23 36.20 0.47
C VAL A 394 23.44 35.10 -0.57
N GLU A 395 24.64 34.98 -1.14
CA GLU A 395 24.95 33.89 -2.08
C GLU A 395 24.91 32.51 -1.39
N ALA A 396 25.28 32.41 -0.10
CA ALA A 396 25.09 31.17 0.66
C ALA A 396 23.60 30.78 0.77
N TYR A 397 22.72 31.71 1.19
CA TYR A 397 21.28 31.44 1.27
C TYR A 397 20.64 31.18 -0.10
N LYS A 398 21.10 31.85 -1.16
CA LYS A 398 20.67 31.62 -2.55
C LYS A 398 21.02 30.18 -2.99
N ASN A 399 22.24 29.72 -2.70
CA ASN A 399 22.65 28.33 -2.96
C ASN A 399 21.85 27.33 -2.11
N GLU A 400 21.57 27.60 -0.84
CA GLU A 400 20.68 26.74 -0.02
C GLU A 400 19.27 26.64 -0.62
N VAL A 401 18.69 27.76 -1.06
CA VAL A 401 17.38 27.80 -1.73
C VAL A 401 17.40 27.07 -3.08
N GLU A 402 18.50 27.14 -3.84
CA GLU A 402 18.70 26.40 -5.09
C GLU A 402 18.76 24.88 -4.85
N VAL A 403 19.52 24.43 -3.85
CA VAL A 403 19.58 23.02 -3.42
C VAL A 403 18.19 22.54 -2.97
N ILE A 404 17.48 23.34 -2.16
CA ILE A 404 16.11 23.04 -1.71
C ILE A 404 15.14 22.96 -2.89
N LYS A 405 15.25 23.82 -3.91
CA LYS A 405 14.46 23.69 -5.15
C LYS A 405 14.76 22.39 -5.90
N ILE A 406 16.03 22.05 -6.06
CA ILE A 406 16.49 20.85 -6.76
C ILE A 406 15.99 19.57 -6.06
N ASP A 407 16.09 19.49 -4.73
CA ASP A 407 15.65 18.32 -3.98
C ASP A 407 14.12 18.22 -3.90
N ASN A 408 13.39 19.34 -3.75
CA ASN A 408 11.93 19.32 -3.89
C ASN A 408 11.48 18.86 -5.29
N LYS A 409 12.22 19.24 -6.35
CA LYS A 409 11.95 18.76 -7.72
C LYS A 409 12.17 17.24 -7.84
N LYS A 410 13.29 16.70 -7.34
CA LYS A 410 13.53 15.23 -7.31
C LYS A 410 12.42 14.49 -6.55
N ILE A 411 12.04 14.99 -5.38
CA ILE A 411 10.97 14.40 -4.56
C ILE A 411 9.63 14.41 -5.33
N LEU A 412 9.33 15.49 -6.06
CA LEU A 412 8.13 15.56 -6.90
C LEU A 412 8.17 14.54 -8.05
N GLU A 413 9.31 14.41 -8.74
CA GLU A 413 9.51 13.44 -9.83
C GLU A 413 9.41 11.98 -9.33
N GLU A 414 10.00 11.66 -8.17
CA GLU A 414 9.83 10.36 -7.51
C GLU A 414 8.37 10.08 -7.13
N LYS A 415 7.65 11.09 -6.62
CA LYS A 415 6.22 10.94 -6.27
C LYS A 415 5.34 10.78 -7.50
N GLU A 416 5.66 11.44 -8.61
CA GLU A 416 4.95 11.26 -9.88
C GLU A 416 5.20 9.85 -10.46
N LEU A 417 6.44 9.35 -10.40
CA LEU A 417 6.77 7.97 -10.80
C LEU A 417 6.05 6.94 -9.92
N GLN A 418 6.09 7.12 -8.60
CA GLN A 418 5.38 6.25 -7.63
C GLN A 418 3.86 6.26 -7.88
N THR A 419 3.30 7.41 -8.26
CA THR A 419 1.88 7.55 -8.63
C THR A 419 1.54 6.82 -9.92
N LYS A 420 2.37 6.95 -10.97
CA LYS A 420 2.19 6.24 -12.26
C LYS A 420 2.23 4.72 -12.09
N ILE A 421 3.15 4.21 -11.27
CA ILE A 421 3.23 2.77 -10.93
C ILE A 421 1.95 2.30 -10.21
N LEU A 422 1.47 3.07 -9.21
CA LEU A 422 0.22 2.75 -8.52
C LEU A 422 -1.00 2.77 -9.46
N GLN A 423 -1.06 3.75 -10.36
CA GLN A 423 -2.14 3.91 -11.33
C GLN A 423 -2.18 2.75 -12.35
N GLN A 424 -1.01 2.31 -12.82
CA GLN A 424 -0.88 1.15 -13.71
C GLN A 424 -1.27 -0.16 -13.00
N ALA A 425 -0.85 -0.34 -11.74
CA ALA A 425 -1.26 -1.49 -10.92
C ALA A 425 -2.78 -1.52 -10.67
N LEU A 426 -3.38 -0.36 -10.37
CA LEU A 426 -4.84 -0.21 -10.20
C LEU A 426 -5.60 -0.56 -11.49
N GLN A 427 -5.11 -0.10 -12.64
CA GLN A 427 -5.69 -0.40 -13.95
C GLN A 427 -5.60 -1.89 -14.29
N GLY A 428 -4.46 -2.55 -13.99
CA GLY A 428 -4.31 -4.00 -14.12
C GLY A 428 -5.27 -4.79 -13.23
N MET A 429 -5.39 -4.41 -11.96
CA MET A 429 -6.35 -5.02 -11.03
C MET A 429 -7.80 -4.84 -11.51
N GLN A 430 -8.15 -3.66 -12.03
CA GLN A 430 -9.48 -3.39 -12.59
C GLN A 430 -9.77 -4.26 -13.82
N GLN A 431 -8.81 -4.47 -14.72
CA GLN A 431 -8.94 -5.40 -15.85
C GLN A 431 -9.15 -6.83 -15.37
N GLN A 432 -8.37 -7.31 -14.39
CA GLN A 432 -8.52 -8.64 -13.81
C GLN A 432 -9.90 -8.85 -13.15
N LEU A 433 -10.44 -7.81 -12.49
CA LEU A 433 -11.78 -7.81 -11.91
C LEU A 433 -12.88 -7.89 -12.97
N MET A 434 -12.74 -7.13 -14.07
CA MET A 434 -13.66 -7.17 -15.21
C MET A 434 -13.63 -8.53 -15.93
N GLU A 435 -12.45 -9.11 -16.10
CA GLU A 435 -12.26 -10.43 -16.72
C GLU A 435 -12.82 -11.55 -15.82
N SER A 436 -12.62 -11.46 -14.51
CA SER A 436 -13.26 -12.36 -13.53
C SER A 436 -14.79 -12.27 -13.58
N LYS A 437 -15.35 -11.05 -13.59
CA LYS A 437 -16.79 -10.80 -13.73
C LYS A 437 -17.35 -11.35 -15.06
N ARG A 438 -16.58 -11.26 -16.15
CA ARG A 438 -16.93 -11.84 -17.46
C ARG A 438 -16.99 -13.36 -17.40
N LYS A 439 -15.98 -14.01 -16.81
CA LYS A 439 -15.94 -15.46 -16.59
C LYS A 439 -17.07 -15.95 -15.69
N PHE A 440 -17.40 -15.23 -14.62
CA PHE A 440 -18.54 -15.52 -13.75
C PHE A 440 -19.88 -15.44 -14.50
N SER A 441 -20.08 -14.40 -15.33
CA SER A 441 -21.29 -14.26 -16.16
C SER A 441 -21.46 -15.42 -17.17
N ILE A 442 -20.37 -15.89 -17.78
CA ILE A 442 -20.38 -17.05 -18.67
C ILE A 442 -20.69 -18.35 -17.90
N ALA A 443 -20.22 -18.48 -16.65
CA ALA A 443 -20.55 -19.62 -15.79
C ALA A 443 -22.05 -19.61 -15.39
N ASP A 444 -22.59 -18.47 -14.97
CA ASP A 444 -24.01 -18.26 -14.65
C ASP A 444 -24.93 -18.60 -15.84
N GLN A 445 -24.58 -18.15 -17.05
CA GLN A 445 -25.31 -18.52 -18.28
C GLN A 445 -25.25 -20.04 -18.56
N ARG A 446 -24.13 -20.71 -18.29
CA ARG A 446 -24.00 -22.17 -18.43
C ARG A 446 -24.84 -22.91 -17.39
N VAL A 447 -24.86 -22.46 -16.13
CA VAL A 447 -25.73 -23.02 -15.09
C VAL A 447 -27.20 -22.89 -15.49
N LYS A 448 -27.64 -21.71 -15.93
CA LYS A 448 -29.02 -21.50 -16.41
C LYS A 448 -29.40 -22.37 -17.61
N MET A 449 -28.48 -22.61 -18.54
CA MET A 449 -28.70 -23.56 -19.64
C MET A 449 -28.79 -25.02 -19.16
N MET A 450 -28.01 -25.41 -18.14
CA MET A 450 -28.08 -26.74 -17.52
C MET A 450 -29.40 -26.93 -16.75
N GLU A 451 -29.83 -25.93 -15.98
CA GLU A 451 -31.11 -25.94 -15.27
C GLU A 451 -32.31 -26.05 -16.23
N SER A 452 -32.30 -25.32 -17.35
CA SER A 452 -33.36 -25.43 -18.36
C SER A 452 -33.39 -26.80 -19.02
N ARG A 453 -32.24 -27.43 -19.27
CA ARG A 453 -32.20 -28.84 -19.73
C ARG A 453 -32.75 -29.79 -18.68
N TYR A 454 -32.36 -29.64 -17.42
CA TYR A 454 -32.85 -30.47 -16.32
C TYR A 454 -34.36 -30.31 -16.08
N LYS A 455 -34.90 -29.09 -16.23
CA LYS A 455 -36.34 -28.82 -16.21
C LYS A 455 -37.07 -29.49 -17.38
N ASN A 456 -36.49 -29.47 -18.59
CA ASN A 456 -37.07 -30.15 -19.74
C ASN A 456 -37.02 -31.69 -19.61
N ASP A 457 -35.90 -32.28 -19.16
CA ASP A 457 -35.82 -33.72 -18.88
C ASP A 457 -36.82 -34.16 -17.80
N LYS A 458 -37.06 -33.31 -16.79
CA LYS A 458 -38.06 -33.54 -15.76
C LYS A 458 -39.49 -33.39 -16.27
N ALA A 459 -39.74 -32.48 -17.22
CA ALA A 459 -41.03 -32.37 -17.89
C ALA A 459 -41.32 -33.60 -18.77
N SER A 460 -40.36 -34.03 -19.60
CA SER A 460 -40.48 -35.23 -20.44
C SER A 460 -40.80 -36.50 -19.65
N LYS A 461 -40.31 -36.61 -18.40
CA LYS A 461 -40.63 -37.72 -17.48
C LYS A 461 -41.96 -37.59 -16.73
N VAL A 462 -42.64 -36.45 -16.81
CA VAL A 462 -44.00 -36.26 -16.26
C VAL A 462 -45.05 -36.56 -17.33
N THR A 463 -44.78 -36.24 -18.59
CA THR A 463 -45.70 -36.47 -19.72
C THR A 463 -46.02 -37.96 -19.98
N GLU A 464 -45.17 -38.90 -19.54
CA GLU A 464 -45.44 -40.35 -19.67
C GLU A 464 -46.39 -40.92 -18.60
N ILE A 465 -46.78 -40.15 -17.57
CA ILE A 465 -47.48 -40.68 -16.38
C ILE A 465 -48.92 -40.16 -16.22
N ILE A 466 -49.31 -39.08 -16.90
CA ILE A 466 -50.67 -38.49 -16.77
C ILE A 466 -51.35 -38.38 -18.15
N ASN A 467 -51.91 -39.50 -18.60
CA ASN A 467 -52.99 -39.56 -19.58
C ASN A 467 -54.11 -40.40 -18.94
N LEU A 468 -55.13 -39.75 -18.36
CA LEU A 468 -56.47 -40.29 -18.05
C LEU A 468 -57.37 -39.14 -17.57
N ASP A 469 -58.56 -39.08 -18.17
CA ASP A 469 -59.86 -38.52 -17.74
C ASP A 469 -60.09 -37.00 -17.48
N ASP A 470 -61.11 -36.52 -18.22
CA ASP A 470 -62.19 -35.54 -17.95
C ASP A 470 -61.96 -34.04 -17.61
N ASP A 471 -62.30 -33.23 -18.62
CA ASP A 471 -63.34 -32.18 -18.66
C ASP A 471 -63.32 -30.82 -17.88
N ASP A 472 -63.89 -29.85 -18.61
CA ASP A 472 -64.53 -28.57 -18.24
C ASP A 472 -63.75 -27.37 -17.64
N VAL A 473 -63.47 -26.42 -18.55
CA VAL A 473 -64.06 -25.05 -18.61
C VAL A 473 -63.52 -23.87 -17.75
N ASP A 474 -63.09 -22.87 -18.52
CA ASP A 474 -63.10 -21.40 -18.33
C ASP A 474 -62.16 -20.60 -17.38
N GLN A 475 -61.49 -19.64 -18.04
CA GLN A 475 -61.33 -18.21 -17.73
C GLN A 475 -60.67 -17.71 -16.42
N ALA A 476 -59.45 -17.18 -16.65
CA ALA A 476 -59.12 -15.74 -16.52
C ALA A 476 -58.27 -15.20 -15.33
N ASP A 477 -57.47 -14.21 -15.73
CA ASP A 477 -56.86 -13.08 -15.01
C ASP A 477 -55.72 -13.22 -13.99
N ASN A 478 -54.75 -12.30 -14.17
CA ASN A 478 -53.64 -12.01 -13.28
C ASN A 478 -54.11 -11.15 -12.09
N ALA A 479 -53.84 -11.59 -10.86
CA ALA A 479 -54.00 -10.75 -9.66
C ALA A 479 -52.85 -10.98 -8.65
N SER A 480 -51.71 -10.31 -8.85
CA SER A 480 -50.55 -10.39 -7.95
C SER A 480 -50.59 -9.30 -6.86
N VAL A 481 -51.37 -9.50 -5.79
CA VAL A 481 -51.54 -8.51 -4.71
C VAL A 481 -51.51 -9.13 -3.30
N GLN A 482 -50.34 -9.06 -2.64
CA GLN A 482 -50.15 -8.76 -1.20
C GLN A 482 -50.73 -9.76 -0.16
N CYS A 483 -50.40 -9.74 1.15
CA CYS A 483 -49.47 -8.93 1.95
C CYS A 483 -49.03 -9.66 3.25
N GLN A 484 -47.94 -9.18 3.88
CA GLN A 484 -47.62 -9.29 5.34
C GLN A 484 -47.33 -10.73 5.85
N SER A 485 -46.43 -10.99 6.82
CA SER A 485 -45.53 -10.17 7.65
C SER A 485 -44.21 -10.97 7.87
N GLU A 486 -43.14 -10.51 8.52
CA GLU A 486 -42.92 -9.29 9.33
C GLU A 486 -41.55 -8.66 8.96
N SER A 487 -40.81 -8.06 9.89
CA SER A 487 -39.64 -7.21 9.60
C SER A 487 -38.44 -7.39 10.54
N SER A 488 -37.23 -7.23 10.01
CA SER A 488 -36.05 -6.79 10.80
C SER A 488 -35.21 -5.83 9.95
N ASN A 489 -34.92 -4.64 10.50
CA ASN A 489 -34.59 -3.48 9.69
C ASN A 489 -33.10 -3.38 9.30
N ALA A 490 -32.78 -3.81 8.08
CA ALA A 490 -31.58 -3.41 7.35
C ALA A 490 -31.95 -2.40 6.25
N SER A 491 -32.09 -1.12 6.59
CA SER A 491 -32.43 -0.07 5.61
C SER A 491 -31.34 0.06 4.55
N ALA A 492 -31.67 -0.26 3.30
CA ALA A 492 -30.72 -0.19 2.19
C ALA A 492 -30.18 1.24 2.00
N LEU A 493 -28.85 1.37 1.89
CA LEU A 493 -28.17 2.63 1.62
C LEU A 493 -28.65 3.22 0.29
N SER A 494 -29.23 4.43 0.34
CA SER A 494 -29.57 5.16 -0.89
C SER A 494 -28.31 5.58 -1.64
N SER A 495 -28.37 5.60 -2.98
CA SER A 495 -27.28 6.10 -3.83
C SER A 495 -26.88 7.54 -3.48
N ALA A 496 -27.84 8.36 -3.05
CA ALA A 496 -27.58 9.72 -2.56
C ALA A 496 -26.82 9.74 -1.23
N GLU A 497 -27.21 8.87 -0.28
CA GLU A 497 -26.51 8.72 1.00
C GLU A 497 -25.09 8.21 0.80
N ALA A 498 -24.90 7.17 0.00
CA ALA A 498 -23.58 6.61 -0.31
C ALA A 498 -22.63 7.65 -0.94
N LYS A 499 -23.14 8.48 -1.87
CA LYS A 499 -22.37 9.60 -2.45
C LYS A 499 -21.98 10.64 -1.40
N LEU A 500 -22.91 11.00 -0.51
CA LEU A 500 -22.68 12.01 0.53
C LEU A 500 -21.71 11.51 1.62
N ILE A 501 -21.85 10.25 2.08
CA ILE A 501 -20.90 9.57 2.96
C ILE A 501 -19.50 9.56 2.34
N GLY A 502 -19.39 9.25 1.04
CA GLY A 502 -18.11 9.27 0.32
C GLY A 502 -17.42 10.63 0.33
N ILE A 503 -18.15 11.71 0.01
CA ILE A 503 -17.60 13.08 -0.02
C ILE A 503 -17.17 13.53 1.39
N ILE A 504 -17.98 13.29 2.42
CA ILE A 504 -17.64 13.62 3.82
C ILE A 504 -16.43 12.80 4.28
N SER A 505 -16.32 11.53 3.87
CA SER A 505 -15.17 10.68 4.22
C SER A 505 -13.87 11.18 3.59
N VAL A 506 -13.88 11.55 2.31
CA VAL A 506 -12.71 12.14 1.64
C VAL A 506 -12.29 13.45 2.32
N PHE A 507 -13.24 14.30 2.71
CA PHE A 507 -12.97 15.53 3.44
C PHE A 507 -12.34 15.27 4.81
N LEU A 508 -12.93 14.40 5.63
CA LEU A 508 -12.44 14.14 6.98
C LEU A 508 -11.12 13.35 7.00
N ASN A 509 -10.83 12.55 5.96
CA ASN A 509 -9.56 11.84 5.85
C ASN A 509 -8.32 12.76 5.75
N VAL A 510 -8.49 14.01 5.32
CA VAL A 510 -7.42 15.04 5.34
C VAL A 510 -7.48 15.98 6.56
N HIS A 511 -8.39 15.73 7.51
CA HIS A 511 -8.55 16.51 8.74
C HIS A 511 -8.35 15.63 9.99
N PRO A 512 -7.11 15.31 10.38
CA PRO A 512 -6.83 14.34 11.47
C PRO A 512 -7.33 14.76 12.85
N PHE A 513 -7.59 16.05 13.07
CA PHE A 513 -8.18 16.61 14.31
C PHE A 513 -9.69 16.88 14.21
N GLY A 514 -10.32 16.43 13.12
CA GLY A 514 -11.73 16.64 12.83
C GLY A 514 -12.11 18.07 12.47
N ALA A 515 -13.36 18.24 12.02
CA ALA A 515 -13.91 19.51 11.55
C ALA A 515 -15.28 19.81 12.17
N GLY A 516 -15.60 21.09 12.35
CA GLY A 516 -16.94 21.54 12.76
C GLY A 516 -17.98 21.34 11.64
N LEU A 517 -19.26 21.19 12.04
CA LEU A 517 -20.37 20.88 11.13
C LEU A 517 -20.51 21.92 10.00
N ASP A 518 -20.35 23.21 10.30
CA ASP A 518 -20.49 24.29 9.33
C ASP A 518 -19.37 24.27 8.27
N TYR A 519 -18.16 23.85 8.65
CA TYR A 519 -17.03 23.72 7.72
C TYR A 519 -17.21 22.52 6.79
N ILE A 520 -17.66 21.37 7.33
CA ILE A 520 -18.05 20.20 6.54
C ILE A 520 -19.17 20.57 5.57
N THR A 521 -20.21 21.26 6.05
CA THR A 521 -21.35 21.71 5.24
C THR A 521 -20.93 22.68 4.14
N SER A 522 -19.99 23.58 4.43
CA SER A 522 -19.43 24.54 3.47
C SER A 522 -18.54 23.88 2.40
N TYR A 523 -17.90 22.74 2.72
CA TYR A 523 -17.18 21.93 1.74
C TYR A 523 -18.16 21.13 0.87
N VAL A 524 -19.09 20.40 1.49
CA VAL A 524 -20.08 19.55 0.81
C VAL A 524 -20.95 20.35 -0.16
N ASN A 525 -21.39 21.57 0.22
CA ASN A 525 -22.23 22.40 -0.66
C ASN A 525 -21.53 22.90 -1.93
N LYS A 526 -20.19 22.77 -2.05
CA LYS A 526 -19.46 23.00 -3.31
C LYS A 526 -19.59 21.84 -4.31
N SER A 527 -19.91 20.64 -3.84
CA SER A 527 -20.02 19.41 -4.65
C SER A 527 -21.44 18.88 -4.79
N ILE A 528 -22.33 19.19 -3.85
CA ILE A 528 -23.78 18.92 -3.90
C ILE A 528 -24.49 20.13 -3.31
N HIS A 529 -25.11 20.96 -4.16
CA HIS A 529 -25.78 22.19 -3.72
C HIS A 529 -27.08 21.88 -2.93
N ASN A 530 -27.50 22.86 -2.11
CA ASN A 530 -28.75 22.88 -1.34
C ASN A 530 -28.88 21.83 -0.21
N LEU A 531 -27.76 21.41 0.39
CA LEU A 531 -27.78 20.55 1.60
C LEU A 531 -27.75 21.41 2.88
N ARG A 532 -28.65 21.12 3.83
CA ARG A 532 -28.71 21.81 5.13
C ARG A 532 -27.74 21.14 6.14
N PRO A 533 -27.17 21.89 7.11
CA PRO A 533 -26.33 21.30 8.14
C PRO A 533 -26.99 20.15 8.90
N SER A 534 -28.30 20.25 9.17
CA SER A 534 -29.10 19.22 9.85
C SER A 534 -29.13 17.88 9.12
N ASP A 535 -29.10 17.90 7.79
CA ASP A 535 -29.24 16.70 6.97
C ASP A 535 -27.92 15.93 6.93
N ILE A 536 -26.81 16.68 6.94
CA ILE A 536 -25.45 16.16 7.09
C ILE A 536 -25.25 15.61 8.51
N GLU A 537 -25.64 16.34 9.55
CA GLU A 537 -25.53 15.85 10.94
C GLU A 537 -26.35 14.58 11.17
N THR A 538 -27.60 14.54 10.68
CA THR A 538 -28.46 13.34 10.76
C THR A 538 -27.82 12.13 10.08
N LEU A 539 -27.22 12.31 8.90
CA LEU A 539 -26.49 11.25 8.21
C LEU A 539 -25.26 10.77 8.99
N MET A 540 -24.50 11.69 9.58
CA MET A 540 -23.28 11.33 10.32
C MET A 540 -23.62 10.62 11.64
N VAL A 541 -24.71 11.00 12.32
CA VAL A 541 -25.28 10.26 13.46
C VAL A 541 -25.78 8.86 13.06
N LYS A 542 -26.35 8.71 11.85
CA LYS A 542 -26.85 7.42 11.32
C LYS A 542 -25.76 6.37 11.07
N TYR A 543 -24.50 6.78 10.89
CA TYR A 543 -23.37 5.89 10.59
C TYR A 543 -22.20 6.02 11.59
N PRO A 544 -22.41 5.66 12.88
CA PRO A 544 -21.44 5.89 13.97
C PRO A 544 -20.17 5.02 13.88
N THR A 545 -20.14 4.02 13.00
CA THR A 545 -18.94 3.25 12.66
C THR A 545 -18.03 3.97 11.66
N VAL A 546 -18.58 4.91 10.89
CA VAL A 546 -17.87 5.70 9.87
C VAL A 546 -17.48 7.07 10.43
N PHE A 547 -18.39 7.73 11.16
CA PHE A 547 -18.20 9.07 11.71
C PHE A 547 -18.42 9.10 13.22
N LYS A 548 -17.55 9.80 13.94
CA LYS A 548 -17.68 10.03 15.38
C LYS A 548 -17.62 11.53 15.68
N GLN A 549 -18.51 12.00 16.56
CA GLN A 549 -18.47 13.36 17.10
C GLN A 549 -17.65 13.33 18.41
N ASP A 550 -16.64 14.19 18.50
CA ASP A 550 -15.87 14.44 19.71
C ASP A 550 -16.05 15.90 20.17
N LEU A 551 -15.96 16.09 21.49
CA LEU A 551 -15.94 17.38 22.14
C LEU A 551 -14.50 17.71 22.54
N ILE A 552 -13.95 18.79 21.99
CA ILE A 552 -12.55 19.17 22.17
C ILE A 552 -12.51 20.59 22.75
N GLY A 553 -11.85 20.74 23.90
CA GLY A 553 -11.70 22.01 24.60
C GLY A 553 -11.87 21.89 26.12
N ILE A 554 -11.76 23.03 26.81
CA ILE A 554 -11.95 23.14 28.27
C ILE A 554 -12.82 24.38 28.54
N GLY A 555 -13.84 24.24 29.38
CA GLY A 555 -14.70 25.35 29.79
C GLY A 555 -15.47 25.98 28.62
N ALA A 556 -15.33 27.30 28.44
CA ALA A 556 -16.05 28.07 27.44
C ALA A 556 -15.65 27.75 25.98
N ASN A 557 -14.42 27.27 25.75
CA ASN A 557 -13.88 26.99 24.42
C ASN A 557 -14.08 25.51 24.02
N MET A 558 -15.26 24.95 24.26
CA MET A 558 -15.57 23.53 23.98
C MET A 558 -16.28 23.37 22.64
N GLU A 559 -15.53 22.94 21.61
CA GLU A 559 -16.03 22.76 20.25
C GLU A 559 -16.52 21.33 20.00
N ARG A 560 -17.54 21.18 19.14
CA ARG A 560 -17.95 19.89 18.56
C ARG A 560 -17.23 19.69 17.23
N ARG A 561 -16.48 18.59 17.09
CA ARG A 561 -15.80 18.23 15.84
C ARG A 561 -16.12 16.80 15.44
N TRP A 562 -16.27 16.56 14.14
CA TRP A 562 -16.47 15.25 13.57
C TRP A 562 -15.17 14.68 13.02
N ILE A 563 -14.92 13.39 13.27
CA ILE A 563 -13.76 12.62 12.80
C ILE A 563 -14.20 11.37 12.02
N LEU A 564 -13.34 10.90 11.12
CA LEU A 564 -13.52 9.65 10.37
C LEU A 564 -12.93 8.47 11.15
N THR A 565 -13.73 7.44 11.45
CA THR A 565 -13.29 6.29 12.26
C THR A 565 -12.89 5.06 11.45
N VAL A 566 -13.14 5.04 10.13
CA VAL A 566 -12.98 3.89 9.23
C VAL A 566 -11.58 3.24 9.27
N PHE A 567 -10.53 4.03 9.55
CA PHE A 567 -9.13 3.56 9.60
C PHE A 567 -8.46 3.74 10.97
N GLY A 568 -9.23 4.08 12.01
CA GLY A 568 -8.70 4.41 13.34
C GLY A 568 -8.46 3.18 14.22
N LYS A 569 -7.21 2.98 14.69
CA LYS A 569 -6.96 2.09 15.84
C LYS A 569 -7.68 2.65 17.08
N THR A 570 -8.41 1.80 17.79
CA THR A 570 -9.23 2.16 18.96
C THR A 570 -8.39 2.60 20.17
N GLN A 571 -7.98 3.87 20.21
CA GLN A 571 -7.49 4.48 21.44
C GLN A 571 -8.66 4.73 22.41
N SER A 572 -8.85 3.80 23.34
CA SER A 572 -9.77 3.95 24.45
C SER A 572 -9.24 5.01 25.43
N ILE A 573 -9.75 6.24 25.31
CA ILE A 573 -9.42 7.35 26.21
C ILE A 573 -9.94 7.01 27.61
N ARG A 574 -9.04 6.61 28.51
CA ARG A 574 -9.37 6.37 29.92
C ARG A 574 -9.85 7.69 30.56
N LYS A 575 -11.06 7.67 31.12
CA LYS A 575 -11.60 8.77 31.94
C LYS A 575 -10.83 8.89 33.26
N ASN A 576 -9.77 9.69 33.29
CA ASN A 576 -9.10 10.08 34.53
C ASN A 576 -9.98 11.08 35.31
N ASN A 577 -10.87 10.55 36.14
CA ASN A 577 -11.81 11.33 36.93
C ASN A 577 -11.13 11.88 38.20
N ALA A 578 -10.25 12.86 38.03
CA ALA A 578 -9.49 13.47 39.13
C ALA A 578 -10.38 14.42 39.96
N ARG A 579 -10.96 13.90 41.05
CA ARG A 579 -11.57 14.73 42.09
C ARG A 579 -10.46 15.48 42.85
N SER A 580 -10.37 16.79 42.65
CA SER A 580 -9.74 17.66 43.64
C SER A 580 -10.62 17.72 44.89
N ARG A 581 -10.07 17.30 46.03
CA ARG A 581 -10.46 17.84 47.33
C ARG A 581 -9.42 18.90 47.69
N GLY A 582 -9.90 20.10 48.00
CA GLY A 582 -9.14 21.02 48.84
C GLY A 582 -9.34 20.66 50.31
N ASP A 583 -9.03 21.64 51.15
CA ASP A 583 -8.98 21.59 52.61
C ASP A 583 -7.77 20.81 53.15
N SER A 584 -7.01 21.25 54.15
CA SER A 584 -6.69 22.56 54.78
C SER A 584 -6.13 22.19 56.16
N GLU A 585 -5.08 22.90 56.61
CA GLU A 585 -4.23 22.57 57.78
C GLU A 585 -3.28 21.37 57.57
#